data_AF-W4V3J9-F1
#
_entry.id   AF-W4V3J9-F1
#
_cell.length_a   1.000
_cell.length_b   1.000
_cell.length_c   1.000
_cell.angle_alpha   90.00
_cell.angle_beta   90.00
_cell.angle_gamma   90.00
#
_symmetry.space_group_name_H-M   'P 1'
#
loop_
_entity.id
_entity.type
_entity.pdbx_description
1 polymer ?
#
loop_
_entity_poly.entity_id
_entity_poly.type
_entity_poly.pdbx_seq_one_letter_code
_entity_poly.pdbx_strand_id
1 'polypeptide(L)'
;MGHIELAAPVSHIWYFKGIPSRMGLLLDMSPRALEKILYFASYVVIDPGQTPLSKKQILSEKEYRDSLEKFGPKFRAGMGAEAVRELLQEINLDELSAELRAELKESAGQKRIRAIKRLEVVEAFRQSQNKPEWMILDVIPVIPPELRPMVQLDGGRFATSDLNDLYRRVINRNNRLKRLLDLGAPDIIVRNEKRMLQEAVDALIDNGRRGRPVTGPGNRPLKSLSDMLKGKQEDSVRTCWENVLTTPDVRLSLSDRNLKYTNADFRKRWH
;
A
#
# COMPACT_ATOMS: atom_id res chain seq x y z
N MET A 1 11.37 -11.49 13.93
CA MET A 1 9.94 -11.71 13.60
C MET A 1 9.87 -12.45 12.27
N GLY A 2 8.84 -13.27 12.05
CA GLY A 2 8.63 -13.93 10.75
C GLY A 2 8.18 -12.91 9.69
N HIS A 3 8.32 -13.26 8.42
CA HIS A 3 7.82 -12.46 7.31
C HIS A 3 7.24 -13.34 6.20
N ILE A 4 6.40 -12.76 5.36
CA ILE A 4 5.84 -13.36 4.14
C ILE A 4 6.39 -12.58 2.96
N GLU A 5 7.21 -13.22 2.14
CA GLU A 5 7.65 -12.67 0.85
C GLU A 5 6.52 -12.82 -0.18
N LEU A 6 6.08 -11.70 -0.74
CA LEU A 6 4.99 -11.65 -1.70
C LEU A 6 5.47 -12.03 -3.10
N ALA A 7 4.66 -12.79 -3.82
CA ALA A 7 4.93 -13.22 -5.19
C ALA A 7 4.79 -12.09 -6.22
N ALA A 8 4.08 -11.02 -5.84
CA ALA A 8 3.95 -9.79 -6.59
C ALA A 8 3.82 -8.64 -5.59
N PRO A 9 4.29 -7.43 -5.94
CA PRO A 9 4.16 -6.27 -5.06
C PRO A 9 2.70 -5.91 -4.83
N VAL A 10 2.40 -5.41 -3.63
CA VAL A 10 1.05 -5.08 -3.17
C VAL A 10 1.03 -3.68 -2.59
N SER A 11 0.07 -2.85 -2.99
CA SER A 11 -0.06 -1.49 -2.46
C SER A 11 -0.58 -1.51 -1.03
N HIS A 12 0.00 -0.69 -0.15
CA HIS A 12 -0.48 -0.60 1.22
C HIS A 12 -1.74 0.28 1.31
N ILE A 13 -2.86 -0.29 1.80
CA ILE A 13 -4.19 0.30 1.75
C ILE A 13 -4.31 1.72 2.35
N TRP A 14 -3.58 2.00 3.43
CA TRP A 14 -3.63 3.32 4.08
C TRP A 14 -3.16 4.46 3.18
N TYR A 15 -2.22 4.24 2.25
CA TYR A 15 -1.65 5.34 1.47
C TYR A 15 -2.50 5.74 0.25
N PHE A 16 -3.27 4.81 -0.32
CA PHE A 16 -4.14 5.10 -1.46
C PHE A 16 -5.61 5.34 -1.08
N LYS A 17 -6.12 4.67 -0.02
CA LYS A 17 -7.47 4.89 0.56
C LYS A 17 -7.47 5.83 1.77
N GLY A 18 -6.32 6.38 2.14
CA GLY A 18 -6.21 7.43 3.16
C GLY A 18 -7.00 8.69 2.78
N ILE A 19 -7.42 9.46 3.77
CA ILE A 19 -8.00 10.80 3.57
C ILE A 19 -7.07 11.79 4.29
N PRO A 20 -6.26 12.59 3.57
CA PRO A 20 -6.07 12.56 2.12
C PRO A 20 -5.23 11.35 1.65
N SER A 21 -5.37 10.98 0.36
CA SER A 21 -4.60 9.90 -0.25
C SER A 21 -3.19 10.41 -0.55
N ARG A 22 -2.19 9.95 0.21
CA ARG A 22 -0.79 10.39 0.06
C ARG A 22 -0.23 9.97 -1.30
N MET A 23 -0.54 8.75 -1.72
CA MET A 23 -0.18 8.23 -3.04
C MET A 23 -0.87 9.02 -4.18
N GLY A 24 -2.15 9.34 -4.01
CA GLY A 24 -2.90 10.17 -4.96
C GLY A 24 -2.33 11.58 -5.10
N LEU A 25 -1.96 12.22 -3.99
CA LEU A 25 -1.35 13.54 -4.01
C LEU A 25 0.02 13.54 -4.69
N LEU A 26 0.89 12.57 -4.39
CA LEU A 26 2.21 12.49 -5.04
C LEU A 26 2.11 12.31 -6.56
N LEU A 27 1.25 11.39 -7.00
CA LEU A 27 1.07 11.08 -8.41
C LEU A 27 0.20 12.11 -9.16
N ASP A 28 -0.46 13.03 -8.44
CA ASP A 28 -1.52 13.91 -8.93
C ASP A 28 -2.67 13.15 -9.61
N MET A 29 -3.12 12.07 -8.95
CA MET A 29 -4.19 11.20 -9.42
C MET A 29 -5.31 11.14 -8.39
N SER A 30 -6.56 11.00 -8.86
CA SER A 30 -7.68 10.79 -7.95
C SER A 30 -7.59 9.43 -7.24
N PRO A 31 -8.08 9.28 -6.00
CA PRO A 31 -8.07 7.99 -5.32
C PRO A 31 -8.83 6.89 -6.08
N ARG A 32 -9.92 7.27 -6.78
CA ARG A 32 -10.70 6.35 -7.63
C ARG A 32 -9.91 5.87 -8.85
N ALA A 33 -9.07 6.75 -9.41
CA ALA A 33 -8.19 6.38 -10.52
C ALA A 33 -7.15 5.35 -10.08
N LEU A 34 -6.46 5.62 -8.96
CA LEU A 34 -5.48 4.69 -8.40
C LEU A 34 -6.10 3.34 -8.06
N GLU A 35 -7.31 3.35 -7.48
CA GLU A 35 -8.06 2.13 -7.19
C GLU A 35 -8.28 1.26 -8.44
N LYS A 36 -8.69 1.87 -9.57
CA LYS A 36 -8.89 1.13 -10.82
C LYS A 36 -7.60 0.49 -11.32
N ILE A 37 -6.46 1.18 -11.19
CA ILE A 37 -5.16 0.66 -11.61
C ILE A 37 -4.72 -0.49 -10.70
N LEU A 38 -4.78 -0.28 -9.38
CA LEU A 38 -4.33 -1.24 -8.37
C LEU A 38 -5.13 -2.55 -8.38
N TYR A 39 -6.44 -2.49 -8.66
CA TYR A 39 -7.29 -3.68 -8.78
C TYR A 39 -7.43 -4.20 -10.22
N PHE A 40 -6.47 -3.88 -11.11
CA PHE A 40 -6.37 -4.44 -12.47
C PHE A 40 -7.59 -4.15 -13.37
N ALA A 41 -8.31 -3.06 -13.12
CA ALA A 41 -9.47 -2.64 -13.92
C ALA A 41 -9.12 -1.65 -15.04
N SER A 42 -7.98 -0.96 -14.95
CA SER A 42 -7.51 -0.01 -15.98
C SER A 42 -5.98 -0.01 -16.05
N TYR A 43 -5.46 0.40 -17.19
CA TYR A 43 -4.04 0.63 -17.41
C TYR A 43 -3.68 2.08 -17.13
N VAL A 44 -2.43 2.32 -16.79
CA VAL A 44 -1.82 3.65 -16.69
C VAL A 44 -0.63 3.72 -17.64
N VAL A 45 -0.53 4.81 -18.39
CA VAL A 45 0.61 5.10 -19.26
C VAL A 45 1.81 5.47 -18.38
N ILE A 46 2.84 4.63 -18.41
CA ILE A 46 4.10 4.82 -17.67
C ILE A 46 5.04 5.66 -18.51
N ASP A 47 5.19 5.30 -19.80
CA ASP A 47 6.00 6.03 -20.76
C ASP A 47 5.19 6.25 -22.05
N PRO A 48 4.86 7.50 -22.41
CA PRO A 48 4.16 7.80 -23.65
C PRO A 48 5.03 7.65 -24.91
N GLY A 49 6.36 7.62 -24.78
CA GLY A 49 7.29 7.56 -25.92
C GLY A 49 7.02 8.65 -26.97
N GLN A 50 6.88 8.25 -28.24
CA GLN A 50 6.58 9.18 -29.35
C GLN A 50 5.07 9.26 -29.69
N THR A 51 4.20 8.79 -28.80
CA THR A 51 2.75 8.76 -29.03
C THR A 51 2.08 10.03 -28.51
N PRO A 52 0.86 10.37 -28.97
CA PRO A 52 0.10 11.50 -28.42
C PRO A 52 -0.47 11.23 -27.02
N LEU A 53 -0.16 10.09 -26.40
CA LEU A 53 -0.62 9.76 -25.05
C LEU A 53 0.10 10.62 -24.01
N SER A 54 -0.59 10.92 -22.92
CA SER A 54 0.01 11.63 -21.78
C SER A 54 0.52 10.65 -20.73
N LYS A 55 1.64 10.96 -20.10
CA LYS A 55 2.11 10.20 -18.93
C LYS A 55 1.06 10.24 -17.82
N LYS A 56 0.85 9.12 -17.12
CA LYS A 56 -0.20 8.91 -16.10
C LYS A 56 -1.63 8.94 -16.64
N GLN A 57 -1.82 8.97 -17.97
CA GLN A 57 -3.15 8.81 -18.56
C GLN A 57 -3.68 7.41 -18.26
N ILE A 58 -4.96 7.34 -17.92
CA ILE A 58 -5.65 6.08 -17.63
C ILE A 58 -6.33 5.60 -18.90
N LEU A 59 -6.13 4.32 -19.21
CA LEU A 59 -6.73 3.66 -20.36
C LEU A 59 -7.60 2.51 -19.86
N SER A 60 -8.84 2.46 -20.32
CA SER A 60 -9.66 1.25 -20.23
C SER A 60 -9.05 0.11 -21.05
N GLU A 61 -9.50 -1.12 -20.82
CA GLU A 61 -9.00 -2.27 -21.58
C GLU A 61 -9.19 -2.12 -23.09
N LYS A 62 -10.33 -1.55 -23.51
CA LYS A 62 -10.61 -1.26 -24.92
C LYS A 62 -9.65 -0.19 -25.45
N GLU A 63 -9.49 0.94 -24.75
CA GLU A 63 -8.60 2.02 -25.18
C GLU A 63 -7.13 1.59 -25.23
N TYR A 64 -6.70 0.73 -24.30
CA TYR A 64 -5.36 0.17 -24.32
C TYR A 64 -5.14 -0.71 -25.56
N ARG A 65 -6.10 -1.59 -25.89
CA ARG A 65 -6.01 -2.42 -27.10
C ARG A 65 -6.01 -1.58 -28.37
N ASP A 66 -6.93 -0.61 -28.47
CA ASP A 66 -7.00 0.29 -29.64
C ASP A 66 -5.70 1.12 -29.78
N SER A 67 -5.09 1.52 -28.67
CA SER A 67 -3.80 2.24 -28.68
C SER A 67 -2.64 1.33 -29.07
N LEU A 68 -2.65 0.07 -28.62
CA LEU A 68 -1.65 -0.93 -28.97
C LEU A 68 -1.72 -1.28 -30.47
N GLU A 69 -2.92 -1.38 -31.05
CA GLU A 69 -3.12 -1.58 -32.49
C GLU A 69 -2.61 -0.40 -33.32
N LYS A 70 -2.82 0.84 -32.85
CA LYS A 70 -2.41 2.06 -33.57
C LYS A 70 -0.93 2.36 -33.48
N PHE A 71 -0.36 2.27 -32.28
CA PHE A 71 0.99 2.75 -31.99
C PHE A 71 2.01 1.60 -31.82
N GLY A 72 1.54 0.37 -31.63
CA GLY A 72 2.40 -0.78 -31.36
C GLY A 72 3.20 -0.59 -30.07
N PRO A 73 4.46 -1.07 -30.01
CA PRO A 73 5.31 -1.00 -28.82
C PRO A 73 5.94 0.39 -28.58
N LYS A 74 5.43 1.46 -29.22
CA LYS A 74 6.00 2.82 -29.11
C LYS A 74 5.67 3.54 -27.80
N PHE A 75 4.81 2.96 -26.98
CA PHE A 75 4.49 3.45 -25.64
C PHE A 75 4.43 2.27 -24.67
N ARG A 76 4.55 2.57 -23.38
CA ARG A 76 4.47 1.59 -22.30
C ARG A 76 3.36 1.96 -21.33
N ALA A 77 2.42 1.05 -21.15
CA ALA A 77 1.40 1.15 -20.13
C ALA A 77 1.35 -0.13 -19.30
N GLY A 78 1.03 0.01 -18.02
CA GLY A 78 0.98 -1.09 -17.06
C GLY A 78 -0.26 -1.02 -16.17
N MET A 79 -0.44 -2.02 -15.33
CA MET A 79 -1.54 -2.10 -14.35
C MET A 79 -1.03 -2.69 -13.04
N GLY A 80 -1.84 -2.60 -11.99
CA GLY A 80 -1.51 -3.12 -10.67
C GLY A 80 -0.49 -2.28 -9.91
N ALA A 81 -0.02 -2.83 -8.79
CA ALA A 81 0.95 -2.17 -7.91
C ALA A 81 2.33 -2.00 -8.56
N GLU A 82 2.71 -2.86 -9.51
CA GLU A 82 3.98 -2.77 -10.26
C GLU A 82 4.07 -1.45 -11.03
N ALA A 83 3.03 -1.12 -11.81
CA ALA A 83 2.96 0.12 -12.57
C ALA A 83 2.97 1.36 -11.67
N VAL A 84 2.27 1.29 -10.53
CA VAL A 84 2.25 2.40 -9.55
C VAL A 84 3.61 2.57 -8.88
N ARG A 85 4.30 1.48 -8.54
CA ARG A 85 5.66 1.52 -7.97
C ARG A 85 6.63 2.22 -8.91
N GLU A 86 6.60 1.85 -10.18
CA GLU A 86 7.47 2.45 -11.19
C GLU A 86 7.24 3.97 -11.31
N LEU A 87 5.97 4.39 -11.38
CA LEU A 87 5.62 5.81 -11.39
C LEU A 87 6.07 6.55 -10.13
N LEU A 88 6.13 5.88 -8.97
CA LEU A 88 6.61 6.47 -7.71
C LEU A 88 8.14 6.58 -7.68
N GLN A 89 8.86 5.61 -8.26
CA GLN A 89 10.33 5.59 -8.32
C GLN A 89 10.89 6.70 -9.22
N GLU A 90 10.14 7.12 -10.23
CA GLU A 90 10.54 8.20 -11.13
C GLU A 90 10.35 9.61 -10.54
N ILE A 91 9.76 9.73 -9.34
CA ILE A 91 9.50 11.04 -8.72
C ILE A 91 10.78 11.58 -8.09
N ASN A 92 11.31 12.66 -8.65
CA ASN A 92 12.31 13.48 -7.96
C ASN A 92 11.59 14.45 -6.98
N LEU A 93 11.74 14.21 -5.68
CA LEU A 93 11.09 15.00 -4.63
C LEU A 93 11.60 16.44 -4.56
N ASP A 94 12.88 16.69 -4.89
CA ASP A 94 13.47 18.02 -4.83
C ASP A 94 12.94 18.90 -5.97
N GLU A 95 12.93 18.37 -7.19
CA GLU A 95 12.34 19.04 -8.37
C GLU A 95 10.85 19.30 -8.17
N LEU A 96 10.10 18.30 -7.70
CA LEU A 96 8.68 18.43 -7.46
C LEU A 96 8.37 19.47 -6.36
N SER A 97 9.19 19.57 -5.31
CA SER A 97 9.03 20.64 -4.32
C SER A 97 9.24 22.03 -4.93
N ALA A 98 10.27 22.20 -5.76
CA ALA A 98 10.55 23.47 -6.42
C ALA A 98 9.42 23.88 -7.38
N GLU A 99 8.91 22.94 -8.17
CA GLU A 99 7.76 23.13 -9.07
C GLU A 99 6.52 23.57 -8.30
N LEU A 100 6.16 22.85 -7.23
CA LEU A 100 4.97 23.17 -6.42
C LEU A 100 5.10 24.52 -5.71
N ARG A 101 6.30 24.90 -5.25
CA ARG A 101 6.54 26.24 -4.66
C ARG A 101 6.38 27.36 -5.69
N ALA A 102 6.74 27.12 -6.95
CA ALA A 102 6.49 28.07 -8.04
C ALA A 102 4.99 28.15 -8.36
N GLU A 103 4.33 27.00 -8.51
CA GLU A 103 2.88 26.92 -8.78
C GLU A 103 2.05 27.64 -7.72
N LEU A 104 2.45 27.58 -6.44
CA LEU A 104 1.77 28.26 -5.34
C LEU A 104 1.81 29.79 -5.41
N LYS A 105 2.81 30.39 -6.08
CA LYS A 105 2.89 31.84 -6.25
C LYS A 105 1.88 32.33 -7.29
N GLU A 106 1.67 31.56 -8.34
CA GLU A 106 0.79 31.91 -9.46
C GLU A 106 -0.66 31.44 -9.24
N SER A 107 -0.86 30.35 -8.50
CA SER A 107 -2.17 29.72 -8.35
C SER A 107 -3.05 30.37 -7.28
N ALA A 108 -4.32 30.55 -7.63
CA ALA A 108 -5.39 31.00 -6.73
C ALA A 108 -6.49 29.94 -6.53
N GLY A 109 -7.28 30.09 -5.46
CA GLY A 109 -8.46 29.25 -5.20
C GLY A 109 -8.16 27.77 -4.93
N GLN A 110 -8.96 26.88 -5.54
CA GLN A 110 -8.88 25.43 -5.29
C GLN A 110 -7.56 24.80 -5.75
N LYS A 111 -6.95 25.30 -6.84
CA LYS A 111 -5.65 24.83 -7.32
C LYS A 111 -4.57 25.06 -6.28
N ARG A 112 -4.56 26.26 -5.67
CA ARG A 112 -3.66 26.59 -4.56
C ARG A 112 -3.83 25.64 -3.37
N ILE A 113 -5.07 25.36 -2.95
CA ILE A 113 -5.33 24.43 -1.82
C ILE A 113 -4.80 23.02 -2.11
N ARG A 114 -4.98 22.53 -3.34
CA ARG A 114 -4.45 21.22 -3.75
C ARG A 114 -2.91 21.23 -3.76
N ALA A 115 -2.30 22.26 -4.33
CA ALA A 115 -0.85 22.41 -4.37
C ALA A 115 -0.24 22.50 -2.96
N ILE A 116 -0.89 23.18 -2.00
CA ILE A 116 -0.46 23.22 -0.59
C ILE A 116 -0.43 21.81 0.01
N LYS A 117 -1.53 21.05 -0.12
CA LYS A 117 -1.63 19.69 0.43
C LYS A 117 -0.61 18.74 -0.22
N ARG A 118 -0.34 18.94 -1.51
CA ARG A 118 0.65 18.15 -2.26
C ARG A 118 2.08 18.49 -1.79
N LEU A 119 2.40 19.77 -1.65
CA LEU A 119 3.69 20.23 -1.15
C LEU A 119 3.94 19.74 0.28
N GLU A 120 2.93 19.75 1.14
CA GLU A 120 3.02 19.22 2.51
C GLU A 120 3.46 17.74 2.52
N VAL A 121 2.90 16.92 1.63
CA VAL A 121 3.30 15.50 1.50
C VAL A 121 4.72 15.38 0.97
N VAL A 122 5.09 16.14 -0.06
CA VAL A 122 6.44 16.09 -0.64
C VAL A 122 7.49 16.50 0.39
N GLU A 123 7.27 17.58 1.13
CA GLU A 123 8.17 18.03 2.19
C GLU A 123 8.28 17.01 3.33
N ALA A 124 7.19 16.34 3.70
CA ALA A 124 7.23 15.27 4.70
C ALA A 124 8.11 14.09 4.25
N PHE A 125 8.02 13.68 2.98
CA PHE A 125 8.92 12.64 2.43
C PHE A 125 10.38 13.10 2.38
N ARG A 126 10.65 14.35 1.98
CA ARG A 126 12.01 14.91 1.98
C ARG A 126 12.64 14.96 3.37
N GLN A 127 11.88 15.41 4.38
CA GLN A 127 12.36 15.52 5.76
C GLN A 127 12.62 14.14 6.40
N SER A 128 11.75 13.18 6.11
CA SER A 128 11.87 11.83 6.68
C SER A 128 12.85 10.92 5.92
N GLN A 129 13.35 11.35 4.75
CA GLN A 129 14.20 10.55 3.86
C GLN A 129 13.57 9.21 3.41
N ASN A 130 12.26 9.07 3.62
CA ASN A 130 11.50 7.91 3.18
C ASN A 130 11.34 7.96 1.67
N LYS A 131 11.40 6.79 1.04
CA LYS A 131 11.19 6.69 -0.41
C LYS A 131 9.71 6.48 -0.74
N PRO A 132 9.13 7.22 -1.72
CA PRO A 132 7.71 7.07 -2.08
C PRO A 132 7.31 5.64 -2.44
N GLU A 133 8.19 4.88 -3.09
CA GLU A 133 7.93 3.51 -3.51
C GLU A 133 7.73 2.52 -2.35
N TRP A 134 8.14 2.86 -1.12
CA TRP A 134 7.91 2.02 0.07
C TRP A 134 6.44 1.90 0.45
N MET A 135 5.56 2.72 -0.12
CA MET A 135 4.11 2.53 -0.02
C MET A 135 3.63 1.26 -0.76
N ILE A 136 4.49 0.64 -1.57
CA ILE A 136 4.27 -0.64 -2.23
C ILE A 136 5.10 -1.70 -1.50
N LEU A 137 4.42 -2.71 -0.97
CA LEU A 137 5.00 -3.77 -0.15
C LEU A 137 5.47 -4.93 -1.02
N ASP A 138 6.71 -5.36 -0.80
CA ASP A 138 7.25 -6.63 -1.31
C ASP A 138 7.17 -7.75 -0.26
N VAL A 139 7.15 -7.36 1.02
CA VAL A 139 7.19 -8.27 2.16
C VAL A 139 6.20 -7.81 3.23
N ILE A 140 5.52 -8.76 3.88
CA ILE A 140 4.62 -8.48 5.01
C ILE A 140 5.19 -9.11 6.28
N PRO A 141 5.42 -8.33 7.36
CA PRO A 141 5.84 -8.90 8.63
C PRO A 141 4.71 -9.72 9.26
N VAL A 142 5.08 -10.82 9.90
CA VAL A 142 4.14 -11.70 10.61
C VAL A 142 4.25 -11.45 12.10
N ILE A 143 3.14 -11.08 12.71
CA ILE A 143 3.05 -10.84 14.14
C ILE A 143 3.34 -12.15 14.92
N PRO A 144 4.09 -12.07 16.04
CA PRO A 144 4.37 -13.22 16.89
C PRO A 144 3.12 -14.02 17.30
N PRO A 145 3.23 -15.37 17.46
CA PRO A 145 2.10 -16.24 17.80
C PRO A 145 1.40 -15.86 19.12
N GLU A 146 2.11 -15.27 20.07
CA GLU A 146 1.59 -14.88 21.39
C GLU A 146 0.50 -13.81 21.27
N LEU A 147 0.61 -12.94 20.26
CA LEU A 147 -0.39 -11.92 19.94
C LEU A 147 -1.53 -12.46 19.05
N ARG A 148 -1.46 -13.75 18.67
CA ARG A 148 -2.43 -14.44 17.81
C ARG A 148 -2.79 -15.82 18.37
N PRO A 149 -3.29 -15.91 19.62
CA PRO A 149 -3.47 -17.18 20.30
C PRO A 149 -4.48 -18.09 19.59
N MET A 150 -4.23 -19.39 19.73
CA MET A 150 -5.15 -20.47 19.41
C MET A 150 -5.36 -21.24 20.71
N VAL A 151 -6.59 -21.22 21.23
CA VAL A 151 -6.94 -21.86 22.51
C VAL A 151 -7.77 -23.09 22.22
N GLN A 152 -7.34 -24.23 22.75
CA GLN A 152 -8.13 -25.44 22.70
C GLN A 152 -9.31 -25.34 23.67
N LEU A 153 -10.51 -25.63 23.17
CA LEU A 153 -11.75 -25.73 23.94
C LEU A 153 -12.10 -27.20 24.19
N ASP A 154 -13.00 -27.43 25.13
CA ASP A 154 -13.54 -28.75 25.40
C ASP A 154 -14.20 -29.35 24.14
N GLY A 155 -14.06 -30.66 23.98
CA GLY A 155 -14.58 -31.38 22.82
C GLY A 155 -13.75 -31.23 21.53
N GLY A 156 -12.46 -30.90 21.63
CA GLY A 156 -11.52 -30.89 20.50
C GLY A 156 -11.66 -29.71 19.55
N ARG A 157 -12.42 -28.68 19.94
CA ARG A 157 -12.57 -27.44 19.17
C ARG A 157 -11.42 -26.48 19.47
N PHE A 158 -11.11 -25.60 18.53
CA PHE A 158 -10.12 -24.55 18.71
C PHE A 158 -10.77 -23.18 18.53
N ALA A 159 -10.57 -22.28 19.48
CA ALA A 159 -10.84 -20.87 19.32
C ALA A 159 -9.59 -20.20 18.72
N THR A 160 -9.73 -19.63 17.52
CA THR A 160 -8.63 -18.98 16.80
C THR A 160 -8.85 -17.47 16.72
N SER A 161 -7.78 -16.70 16.85
CA SER A 161 -7.81 -15.27 16.51
C SER A 161 -8.17 -15.04 15.03
N ASP A 162 -8.99 -14.02 14.76
CA ASP A 162 -9.39 -13.59 13.41
C ASP A 162 -8.17 -13.30 12.50
N LEU A 163 -7.06 -12.83 13.08
CA LEU A 163 -5.82 -12.59 12.34
C LEU A 163 -5.27 -13.86 11.71
N ASN A 164 -5.40 -15.02 12.37
CA ASN A 164 -4.89 -16.28 11.83
C ASN A 164 -5.61 -16.65 10.53
N ASP A 165 -6.90 -16.34 10.42
CA ASP A 165 -7.67 -16.56 9.20
C ASP A 165 -7.29 -15.58 8.09
N LEU A 166 -7.04 -14.30 8.44
CA LEU A 166 -6.57 -13.30 7.49
C LEU A 166 -5.16 -13.63 6.96
N TYR A 167 -4.22 -13.99 7.84
CA TYR A 167 -2.89 -14.47 7.43
C TYR A 167 -2.97 -15.72 6.55
N ARG A 168 -3.80 -16.71 6.92
CA ARG A 168 -3.99 -17.92 6.11
C ARG A 168 -4.48 -17.59 4.70
N ARG A 169 -5.40 -16.63 4.56
CA ARG A 169 -5.88 -16.15 3.25
C ARG A 169 -4.74 -15.54 2.43
N VAL A 170 -3.93 -14.65 3.02
CA VAL A 170 -2.77 -14.05 2.33
C VAL A 170 -1.79 -15.13 1.89
N ILE A 171 -1.40 -16.04 2.77
CA ILE A 171 -0.44 -17.13 2.47
C ILE A 171 -0.98 -18.02 1.35
N ASN A 172 -2.24 -18.42 1.41
CA ASN A 172 -2.84 -19.29 0.39
C ASN A 172 -2.90 -18.61 -0.98
N ARG A 173 -3.27 -17.33 -1.04
CA ARG A 173 -3.27 -16.54 -2.29
C ARG A 173 -1.86 -16.35 -2.84
N ASN A 174 -0.90 -16.07 -1.95
CA ASN A 174 0.49 -15.88 -2.33
C ASN A 174 1.10 -17.16 -2.92
N ASN A 175 0.92 -18.30 -2.24
CA ASN A 175 1.41 -19.59 -2.71
C ASN A 175 0.73 -20.04 -4.01
N ARG A 176 -0.56 -19.74 -4.17
CA ARG A 176 -1.30 -19.99 -5.41
C ARG A 176 -0.76 -19.12 -6.56
N LEU A 177 -0.47 -17.84 -6.31
CA LEU A 177 0.12 -16.95 -7.30
C LEU A 177 1.53 -17.43 -7.71
N LYS A 178 2.39 -17.82 -6.77
CA LYS A 178 3.72 -18.40 -7.08
C LYS A 178 3.59 -19.59 -8.05
N ARG A 179 2.72 -20.56 -7.70
CA ARG A 179 2.47 -21.73 -8.56
C ARG A 179 1.95 -21.37 -9.95
N LEU A 180 1.08 -20.36 -10.06
CA LEU A 180 0.56 -19.92 -11.35
C LEU A 180 1.64 -19.28 -12.22
N LEU A 181 2.55 -18.53 -11.62
CA LEU A 181 3.71 -17.94 -12.30
C LEU A 181 4.67 -19.04 -12.77
N ASP A 182 4.97 -20.02 -11.92
CA ASP A 182 5.87 -21.14 -12.24
C ASP A 182 5.35 -22.01 -13.40
N LEU A 183 4.02 -22.16 -13.50
CA LEU A 183 3.37 -22.92 -14.56
C LEU A 183 3.16 -22.11 -15.86
N GLY A 184 3.54 -20.83 -15.90
CA GLY A 184 3.29 -19.96 -17.04
C GLY A 184 1.80 -19.78 -17.34
N ALA A 185 0.96 -19.68 -16.31
CA ALA A 185 -0.48 -19.52 -16.48
C ALA A 185 -0.82 -18.24 -17.26
N PRO A 186 -1.91 -18.23 -18.06
CA PRO A 186 -2.33 -17.06 -18.82
C PRO A 186 -2.49 -15.79 -17.97
N ASP A 187 -2.13 -14.64 -18.55
CA ASP A 187 -2.16 -13.32 -17.91
C ASP A 187 -3.47 -12.99 -17.20
N ILE A 188 -4.62 -13.38 -17.77
CA ILE A 188 -5.94 -13.12 -17.19
C ILE A 188 -6.06 -13.79 -15.80
N ILE A 189 -5.58 -15.03 -15.68
CA ILE A 189 -5.62 -15.80 -14.43
C ILE A 189 -4.64 -15.18 -13.43
N VAL A 190 -3.43 -14.84 -13.87
CA VAL A 190 -2.40 -14.22 -13.04
C VAL A 190 -2.88 -12.86 -12.51
N ARG A 191 -3.47 -12.01 -13.35
CA ARG A 191 -4.04 -10.71 -12.95
C ARG A 191 -5.15 -10.86 -11.93
N ASN A 192 -6.05 -11.83 -12.13
CA ASN A 192 -7.08 -12.09 -11.14
C ASN A 192 -6.47 -12.56 -9.81
N GLU A 193 -5.45 -13.41 -9.80
CA GLU A 193 -4.81 -13.85 -8.55
C GLU A 193 -4.00 -12.72 -7.89
N LYS A 194 -3.30 -11.87 -8.66
CA LYS A 194 -2.66 -10.63 -8.17
C LYS A 194 -3.69 -9.71 -7.52
N ARG A 195 -4.86 -9.51 -8.16
CA ARG A 195 -5.97 -8.77 -7.57
C ARG A 195 -6.40 -9.41 -6.24
N MET A 196 -6.66 -10.73 -6.22
CA MET A 196 -7.08 -11.44 -5.00
C MET A 196 -6.06 -11.37 -3.86
N LEU A 197 -4.75 -11.38 -4.18
CA LEU A 197 -3.69 -11.18 -3.21
C LEU A 197 -3.75 -9.77 -2.61
N GLN A 198 -3.90 -8.73 -3.45
CA GLN A 198 -4.12 -7.36 -2.99
C GLN A 198 -5.31 -7.27 -2.04
N GLU A 199 -6.46 -7.89 -2.37
CA GLU A 199 -7.65 -7.87 -1.50
C GLU A 199 -7.41 -8.57 -0.16
N ALA A 200 -6.65 -9.66 -0.15
CA ALA A 200 -6.33 -10.41 1.06
C ALA A 200 -5.42 -9.60 2.00
N VAL A 201 -4.44 -8.89 1.43
CA VAL A 201 -3.54 -8.02 2.20
C VAL A 201 -4.28 -6.78 2.71
N ASP A 202 -5.14 -6.19 1.90
CA ASP A 202 -6.04 -5.11 2.32
C ASP A 202 -6.88 -5.53 3.53
N ALA A 203 -7.46 -6.74 3.49
CA ALA A 203 -8.27 -7.26 4.58
C ALA A 203 -7.45 -7.56 5.85
N LEU A 204 -6.20 -8.00 5.70
CA LEU A 204 -5.28 -8.19 6.82
C LEU A 204 -4.99 -6.87 7.54
N ILE A 205 -4.70 -5.81 6.79
CA ILE A 205 -4.32 -4.50 7.33
C ILE A 205 -5.56 -3.75 7.85
N ASP A 206 -6.59 -3.56 7.03
CA ASP A 206 -7.79 -2.78 7.33
C ASP A 206 -9.03 -3.33 6.57
N ASN A 207 -9.68 -4.32 7.18
CA ASN A 207 -10.79 -5.08 6.57
C ASN A 207 -12.03 -4.22 6.24
N GLY A 208 -12.23 -3.10 6.90
CA GLY A 208 -13.40 -2.23 6.69
C GLY A 208 -13.23 -1.20 5.57
N ARG A 209 -11.99 -0.91 5.15
CA ARG A 209 -11.72 0.27 4.30
C ARG A 209 -12.03 0.08 2.82
N ARG A 210 -12.16 -1.16 2.36
CA ARG A 210 -12.42 -1.51 0.95
C ARG A 210 -13.90 -1.63 0.60
N GLY A 211 -14.80 -1.45 1.56
CA GLY A 211 -16.24 -1.65 1.39
C GLY A 211 -16.72 -2.85 2.20
N ARG A 212 -17.19 -3.92 1.53
CA ARG A 212 -17.72 -5.10 2.24
C ARG A 212 -16.58 -5.86 2.93
N PRO A 213 -16.60 -5.98 4.27
CA PRO A 213 -15.55 -6.67 4.99
C PRO A 213 -15.58 -8.17 4.72
N VAL A 214 -14.41 -8.80 4.77
CA VAL A 214 -14.27 -10.25 4.78
C VAL A 214 -14.88 -10.80 6.06
N THR A 215 -15.85 -11.70 5.93
CA THR A 215 -16.56 -12.32 7.03
C THR A 215 -16.03 -13.71 7.36
N GLY A 216 -16.10 -14.06 8.64
CA GLY A 216 -15.84 -15.39 9.17
C GLY A 216 -17.14 -16.17 9.39
N PRO A 217 -17.08 -17.25 10.20
CA PRO A 217 -18.26 -18.01 10.62
C PRO A 217 -19.32 -17.10 11.26
N GLY A 218 -20.59 -17.35 10.93
CA GLY A 218 -21.70 -16.53 11.42
C GLY A 218 -21.82 -15.15 10.76
N ASN A 219 -21.24 -14.95 9.57
CA ASN A 219 -21.25 -13.69 8.82
C ASN A 219 -20.67 -12.47 9.57
N ARG A 220 -19.96 -12.69 10.68
CA ARG A 220 -19.30 -11.62 11.42
C ARG A 220 -18.05 -11.15 10.66
N PRO A 221 -17.80 -9.83 10.55
CA PRO A 221 -16.55 -9.32 9.98
C PRO A 221 -15.35 -9.74 10.84
N LEU A 222 -14.29 -10.19 10.18
CA LEU A 222 -13.02 -10.52 10.84
C LEU A 222 -12.34 -9.23 11.29
N LYS A 223 -11.78 -9.22 12.52
CA LYS A 223 -10.99 -8.11 13.03
C LYS A 223 -9.61 -8.08 12.37
N SER A 224 -9.25 -6.94 11.80
CA SER A 224 -7.96 -6.68 11.14
C SER A 224 -6.89 -6.16 12.12
N LEU A 225 -5.67 -5.98 11.63
CA LEU A 225 -4.58 -5.35 12.39
C LEU A 225 -4.97 -3.95 12.88
N SER A 226 -5.59 -3.15 12.02
CA SER A 226 -6.07 -1.81 12.38
C SER A 226 -7.10 -1.84 13.51
N ASP A 227 -7.99 -2.84 13.53
CA ASP A 227 -9.03 -2.96 14.56
C ASP A 227 -8.46 -3.34 15.92
N MET A 228 -7.39 -4.12 15.94
CA MET A 228 -6.68 -4.46 17.17
C MET A 228 -5.95 -3.26 17.78
N LEU A 229 -5.44 -2.35 16.93
CA LEU A 229 -4.73 -1.14 17.37
C LEU A 229 -5.69 -0.07 17.90
N LYS A 230 -6.87 0.10 17.29
CA LYS A 230 -7.88 1.09 17.74
C LYS A 230 -8.47 0.79 19.13
N GLY A 231 -8.39 -0.46 19.59
CA GLY A 231 -9.03 -0.92 20.83
C GLY A 231 -8.21 -0.70 22.12
N LYS A 232 -6.93 -0.31 22.04
CA LYS A 232 -6.06 -0.08 23.20
C LYS A 232 -5.11 1.11 22.97
N GLN A 233 -5.37 2.23 23.66
CA GLN A 233 -4.54 3.45 23.78
C GLN A 233 -3.88 3.93 22.47
N GLU A 234 -4.52 4.90 21.81
CA GLU A 234 -4.21 5.40 20.47
C GLU A 234 -2.82 6.06 20.27
N ASP A 235 -2.02 6.30 21.32
CA ASP A 235 -0.88 7.23 21.19
C ASP A 235 0.53 6.61 21.17
N SER A 236 0.74 5.33 21.50
CA SER A 236 2.11 4.77 21.57
C SER A 236 2.48 3.75 20.49
N VAL A 237 1.50 3.12 19.81
CA VAL A 237 1.79 1.99 18.90
C VAL A 237 1.76 2.39 17.42
N ARG A 238 1.09 3.50 17.08
CA ARG A 238 1.08 4.05 15.71
C ARG A 238 2.50 4.36 15.23
N THR A 239 3.31 4.93 16.11
CA THR A 239 4.73 5.24 15.89
C THR A 239 5.56 3.96 15.68
N CYS A 240 5.21 2.85 16.35
CA CYS A 240 5.96 1.61 16.24
C CYS A 240 5.72 0.92 14.88
N TRP A 241 4.49 0.96 14.35
CA TRP A 241 4.19 0.42 13.01
C TRP A 241 4.60 1.34 11.87
N GLU A 242 4.50 2.66 12.04
CA GLU A 242 5.07 3.63 11.09
C GLU A 242 6.60 3.48 10.98
N ASN A 243 7.30 3.19 12.08
CA ASN A 243 8.76 2.97 12.08
C ASN A 243 9.17 1.60 11.52
N VAL A 244 8.40 0.53 11.75
CA VAL A 244 8.70 -0.83 11.22
C VAL A 244 8.54 -0.90 9.69
N LEU A 245 7.68 -0.08 9.09
CA LEU A 245 7.49 -0.03 7.64
C LEU A 245 8.43 0.96 6.92
N THR A 246 9.18 1.79 7.66
CA THR A 246 10.07 2.83 7.11
C THR A 246 11.56 2.58 7.39
N THR A 247 11.92 1.55 8.17
CA THR A 247 13.32 1.21 8.45
C THR A 247 13.78 0.00 7.61
N PRO A 248 14.85 0.12 6.80
CA PRO A 248 15.27 -0.96 5.89
C PRO A 248 16.05 -2.10 6.57
N ASP A 249 16.50 -1.95 7.82
CA ASP A 249 17.42 -2.90 8.46
C ASP A 249 16.74 -3.77 9.51
N VAL A 250 16.17 -4.90 9.07
CA VAL A 250 16.01 -6.07 9.94
C VAL A 250 17.31 -6.87 9.95
N ARG A 251 18.37 -6.29 10.52
CA ARG A 251 19.49 -7.05 11.10
C ARG A 251 19.41 -6.88 12.62
N LEU A 252 18.60 -7.73 13.24
CA LEU A 252 18.59 -7.87 14.69
C LEU A 252 19.91 -8.52 15.13
N SER A 253 20.90 -7.73 15.53
CA SER A 253 22.01 -8.23 16.36
C SER A 253 21.49 -8.48 17.78
N LEU A 254 21.68 -9.70 18.26
CA LEU A 254 21.21 -10.28 19.53
C LEU A 254 21.89 -9.70 20.80
N SER A 255 22.41 -8.49 20.76
CA SER A 255 23.07 -7.84 21.88
C SER A 255 22.54 -6.43 22.04
N ASP A 256 21.56 -6.26 22.92
CA ASP A 256 21.49 -5.11 23.84
C ASP A 256 20.25 -5.27 24.73
N ARG A 257 20.48 -5.94 25.86
CA ARG A 257 19.62 -5.81 27.04
C ARG A 257 19.97 -4.47 27.69
N ASN A 258 18.93 -3.77 28.13
CA ASN A 258 18.94 -2.48 28.84
C ASN A 258 18.94 -1.25 27.94
N LEU A 259 17.76 -0.64 27.77
CA LEU A 259 17.62 0.80 27.84
C LEU A 259 16.23 1.15 28.37
N LYS A 260 16.25 1.81 29.53
CA LYS A 260 15.10 2.33 30.27
C LYS A 260 14.48 3.48 29.48
N TYR A 261 13.16 3.47 29.32
CA TYR A 261 12.41 4.63 28.82
C TYR A 261 12.44 5.73 29.87
N THR A 262 13.21 6.80 29.65
CA THR A 262 13.12 8.04 30.43
C THR A 262 12.19 9.02 29.72
N ASN A 263 11.20 9.47 30.47
CA ASN A 263 10.02 10.23 30.06
C ASN A 263 10.29 11.74 29.99
N ALA A 264 11.29 12.16 29.21
CA ALA A 264 11.72 13.57 29.14
C ALA A 264 12.04 13.96 27.69
N ASP A 265 11.01 14.42 26.96
CA ASP A 265 11.12 15.45 25.91
C ASP A 265 9.77 15.87 25.30
N PHE A 266 8.65 15.35 25.83
CA PHE A 266 7.30 15.84 25.52
C PHE A 266 6.95 17.11 26.32
N ARG A 267 7.61 18.25 26.03
CA ARG A 267 7.09 19.60 26.36
C ARG A 267 7.95 20.68 25.71
N LYS A 268 7.57 21.11 24.50
CA LYS A 268 7.67 22.50 23.98
C LYS A 268 7.34 22.55 22.48
N ARG A 269 6.07 22.78 22.15
CA ARG A 269 5.60 23.64 21.03
C ARG A 269 4.11 23.45 20.78
N TRP A 270 3.30 24.05 21.64
CA TRP A 270 1.95 24.53 21.33
C TRP A 270 1.73 25.75 22.21
N HIS A 271 1.98 26.93 21.65
CA HIS A 271 1.26 28.16 21.97
C HIS A 271 0.14 28.28 20.95
#